data_AF-A0A2N8N6V9-F1
#
_entry.id   AF-A0A2N8N6V9-F1
#
_cell.length_a   1.000
_cell.length_b   1.000
_cell.length_c   1.000
_cell.angle_alpha   90.00
_cell.angle_beta   90.00
_cell.angle_gamma   90.00
#
_symmetry.space_group_name_H-M   'P 1'
#
loop_
_entity.id
_entity.type
_entity.pdbx_description
1 polymer ?
#
loop_
_entity_poly.entity_id
_entity_poly.type
_entity_poly.pdbx_seq_one_letter_code
_entity_poly.pdbx_strand_id
1 'polypeptide(L)'
;MQPLKVAITITRNGTQGYVCTCDYPFVHFDLGGCGATVDEAKQDCFTFYDEMRREYPADRLPDLEVEWVYDLARTRSDADLVDAAVMA
;
A
#
# COMPACT_ATOMS: atom_id res chain seq x y z
N MET A 1 25.35 2.50 -2.04
CA MET A 1 24.32 3.50 -2.39
C MET A 1 23.63 3.91 -1.11
N GLN A 2 23.18 5.16 -1.00
CA GLN A 2 22.30 5.55 0.11
C GLN A 2 20.90 4.98 -0.14
N PRO A 3 20.14 4.60 0.91
CA PRO A 3 18.76 4.17 0.77
C PRO A 3 17.91 5.29 0.16
N LEU A 4 16.94 4.91 -0.67
CA LEU A 4 15.95 5.84 -1.20
C LEU A 4 14.79 5.93 -0.20
N LYS A 5 14.56 7.12 0.34
CA LYS A 5 13.39 7.37 1.19
C LYS A 5 12.14 7.51 0.32
N VAL A 6 11.11 6.70 0.60
CA VAL A 6 9.83 6.70 -0.12
C VAL A 6 8.67 6.70 0.86
N ALA A 7 7.56 7.35 0.49
CA ALA A 7 6.32 7.27 1.26
C ALA A 7 5.38 6.27 0.56
N ILE A 8 5.01 5.20 1.29
CA ILE A 8 4.06 4.22 0.79
C ILE A 8 2.77 4.37 1.59
N THR A 9 1.69 4.71 0.88
CA THR A 9 0.37 4.91 1.45
C THR A 9 -0.41 3.60 1.43
N ILE A 10 -0.86 3.17 2.60
CA ILE A 10 -1.76 2.04 2.76
C ILE A 10 -3.19 2.57 2.85
N THR A 11 -4.02 2.13 1.91
CA THR A 11 -5.43 2.51 1.82
C THR A 11 -6.30 1.27 2.00
N ARG A 12 -7.44 1.41 2.69
CA ARG A 12 -8.44 0.35 2.76
C ARG A 12 -9.23 0.28 1.45
N ASN A 13 -9.17 -0.85 0.76
CA ASN A 13 -9.92 -1.10 -0.47
C ASN A 13 -11.26 -1.81 -0.15
N GLY A 14 -12.14 -1.14 0.59
CA GLY A 14 -13.46 -1.67 0.96
C GLY A 14 -13.39 -3.01 1.71
N THR A 15 -14.17 -4.00 1.27
CA THR A 15 -14.14 -5.38 1.79
C THR A 15 -13.07 -6.26 1.14
N GLN A 16 -12.35 -5.74 0.15
CA GLN A 16 -11.33 -6.48 -0.60
C GLN A 16 -9.95 -6.46 0.08
N GLY A 17 -9.81 -5.71 1.18
CA GLY A 17 -8.59 -5.65 1.98
C GLY A 17 -7.90 -4.30 1.91
N TYR A 18 -6.59 -4.32 1.73
CA TYR A 18 -5.69 -3.16 1.74
C TYR A 18 -4.85 -3.13 0.48
N VAL A 19 -4.52 -1.92 0.03
CA VAL A 19 -3.64 -1.66 -1.10
C VAL A 19 -2.56 -0.66 -0.71
N CYS A 20 -1.37 -0.84 -1.26
CA CYS A 20 -0.22 0.04 -1.11
C CYS A 20 0.00 0.84 -2.39
N THR A 21 0.27 2.14 -2.27
CA THR A 21 0.69 2.99 -3.38
C THR A 21 1.93 3.79 -2.98
N CYS A 22 2.92 3.85 -3.87
CA CYS A 22 4.15 4.62 -3.69
C CYS A 22 4.06 5.97 -4.42
N ASP A 23 4.55 7.04 -3.79
CA ASP A 23 4.62 8.37 -4.40
C ASP A 23 5.86 8.59 -5.29
N TYR A 24 6.83 7.68 -5.22
CA TYR A 24 8.06 7.75 -5.99
C TYR A 24 7.87 7.22 -7.43
N PRO A 25 8.22 8.00 -8.47
CA PRO A 25 8.04 7.61 -9.86
C PRO A 25 9.21 6.72 -10.33
N PHE A 26 9.08 5.40 -10.18
CA PHE A 26 10.02 4.48 -10.83
C PHE A 26 9.82 4.52 -12.35
N VAL A 27 10.91 4.31 -13.10
CA VAL A 27 10.92 4.53 -14.56
C VAL A 27 10.04 3.53 -15.32
N HIS A 28 9.95 2.29 -14.82
CA HIS A 28 9.33 1.17 -15.53
C HIS A 28 8.08 0.61 -14.87
N PHE A 29 7.78 1.01 -13.63
CA PHE A 29 6.70 0.43 -12.85
C PHE A 29 6.18 1.42 -11.80
N ASP A 30 4.98 1.16 -11.29
CA ASP A 30 4.46 1.81 -10.10
C ASP A 30 4.54 0.82 -8.94
N LEU A 31 5.28 1.19 -7.89
CA LEU A 31 5.43 0.31 -6.72
C LEU A 31 4.11 0.26 -5.94
N GLY A 32 3.59 -0.96 -5.78
CA GLY A 32 2.38 -1.22 -5.01
C GLY A 32 2.29 -2.67 -4.57
N GLY A 33 1.22 -2.98 -3.84
CA GLY A 33 0.92 -4.32 -3.35
C GLY A 33 -0.47 -4.38 -2.75
N CYS A 34 -1.00 -5.58 -2.53
CA CYS A 34 -2.33 -5.79 -1.96
C CYS A 34 -2.39 -6.99 -1.01
N GLY A 35 -3.40 -7.00 -0.13
CA GLY A 35 -3.59 -8.08 0.82
C GLY A 35 -4.88 -7.92 1.61
N ALA A 36 -5.34 -9.00 2.25
CA ALA A 36 -6.50 -8.96 3.13
C ALA A 36 -6.18 -8.21 4.44
N THR A 37 -4.91 -8.18 4.83
CA THR A 37 -4.39 -7.40 5.97
C THR A 37 -3.38 -6.35 5.53
N VAL A 38 -3.14 -5.38 6.41
CA VAL A 38 -2.08 -4.38 6.23
C VAL A 38 -0.71 -5.04 6.03
N ASP A 39 -0.41 -6.09 6.81
CA ASP A 39 0.89 -6.75 6.75
C ASP A 39 1.06 -7.57 5.46
N GLU A 40 -0.01 -8.19 4.97
CA GLU A 40 0.00 -8.85 3.66
C GLU A 40 0.26 -7.84 2.54
N ALA A 41 -0.40 -6.68 2.55
CA ALA A 41 -0.18 -5.64 1.54
C ALA A 41 1.26 -5.08 1.57
N LYS A 42 1.87 -4.97 2.75
CA LYS A 42 3.29 -4.61 2.89
C LYS A 42 4.22 -5.67 2.32
N GLN A 43 3.97 -6.94 2.66
CA GLN A 43 4.77 -8.06 2.21
C GLN A 43 4.71 -8.20 0.68
N ASP A 44 3.53 -8.06 0.11
CA ASP A 44 3.32 -8.07 -1.34
C ASP A 44 4.06 -6.90 -2.02
N CYS A 45 3.99 -5.70 -1.44
CA CYS A 45 4.72 -4.52 -1.94
C CYS A 45 6.24 -4.74 -2.01
N PHE A 46 6.85 -5.34 -0.98
CA PHE A 46 8.28 -5.65 -1.01
C PHE A 46 8.62 -6.80 -1.97
N THR A 47 7.73 -7.79 -2.07
CA THR A 47 7.90 -8.91 -3.02
C THR A 47 7.92 -8.39 -4.46
N PHE A 48 6.98 -7.51 -4.81
CA PHE A 48 6.96 -6.85 -6.11
C PHE A 48 8.23 -6.03 -6.37
N TYR A 49 8.71 -5.27 -5.38
CA TYR A 49 9.97 -4.53 -5.52
C TYR A 49 11.16 -5.45 -5.82
N ASP A 50 11.28 -6.56 -5.10
CA ASP A 50 12.35 -7.54 -5.33
C ASP A 50 12.25 -8.23 -6.70
N GLU A 51 11.04 -8.45 -7.21
CA GLU A 51 10.81 -8.92 -8.57
C GLU A 51 11.29 -7.88 -9.60
N MET A 52 10.95 -6.61 -9.42
CA MET A 52 11.41 -5.52 -10.29
C MET A 52 12.94 -5.36 -10.26
N ARG A 53 13.60 -5.59 -9.11
CA ARG A 53 15.09 -5.62 -9.05
C ARG A 53 15.70 -6.72 -9.93
N ARG A 54 14.99 -7.84 -10.09
CA ARG A 54 15.44 -8.97 -10.93
C ARG A 54 15.10 -8.75 -12.40
N GLU A 55 13.97 -8.10 -12.68
CA GLU A 55 13.54 -7.78 -14.04
C GLU A 55 14.37 -6.64 -14.66
N TYR A 56 14.73 -5.64 -13.85
CA TYR A 56 15.49 -4.44 -14.27
C TYR A 56 16.86 -4.34 -13.55
N PRO A 57 17.79 -5.29 -13.76
CA PRO A 57 19.08 -5.29 -13.07
C PRO A 57 19.99 -4.11 -13.50
N ALA A 58 19.77 -3.55 -14.69
CA ALA A 58 20.51 -2.41 -15.21
C ALA A 58 20.20 -1.12 -14.44
N ASP A 59 18.98 -0.99 -13.92
CA ASP A 59 18.50 0.20 -13.21
C ASP A 59 19.15 0.38 -11.84
N ARG A 60 19.78 -0.69 -11.31
CA ARG A 60 20.44 -0.68 -10.00
C ARG A 60 19.55 -0.09 -8.92
N LEU A 61 18.29 -0.55 -8.88
CA LEU A 61 17.29 -0.11 -7.93
C LEU A 61 17.86 -0.11 -6.48
N PRO A 62 17.76 1.02 -5.76
CA PRO A 62 18.35 1.18 -4.43
C PRO A 62 17.61 0.38 -3.37
N ASP A 63 18.18 0.26 -2.18
CA ASP A 63 17.41 -0.20 -1.04
C ASP A 63 16.42 0.90 -0.61
N LEU A 64 15.24 0.50 -0.12
CA LEU A 64 14.18 1.43 0.26
C LEU A 64 14.19 1.72 1.76
N GLU A 65 14.10 2.98 2.12
CA GLU A 65 13.74 3.44 3.46
C GLU A 65 12.27 3.88 3.42
N VAL A 66 11.37 3.00 3.86
CA VAL A 66 9.93 3.21 3.71
C VAL A 66 9.34 3.95 4.90
N GLU A 67 8.68 5.07 4.61
CA GLU A 67 7.76 5.74 5.52
C GLU A 67 6.33 5.25 5.22
N TRP A 68 5.72 4.55 6.17
CA TRP A 68 4.36 4.03 6.01
C TRP A 68 3.33 5.09 6.39
N VAL A 69 2.53 5.51 5.42
CA VAL A 69 1.40 6.42 5.61
C VAL A 69 0.11 5.60 5.60
N TYR A 70 -0.76 5.82 6.57
CA TYR A 70 -2.02 5.07 6.69
C TYR A 70 -3.19 5.99 6.38
N ASP A 71 -3.68 5.94 5.14
CA ASP A 71 -4.93 6.61 4.75
C ASP A 71 -6.11 5.66 4.93
N LEU A 72 -6.41 5.40 6.20
CA LEU A 72 -7.53 4.57 6.62
C LEU A 72 -8.79 5.42 6.80
N ALA A 73 -9.04 6.34 5.86
CA ALA A 73 -10.19 7.24 5.88
C ALA A 73 -11.44 6.48 6.36
N ARG A 74 -11.93 6.98 7.51
CA ARG A 74 -12.84 6.32 8.45
C ARG A 74 -13.84 5.41 7.75
N THR A 75 -13.83 4.13 8.13
CA THR A 75 -15.07 3.36 8.17
C THR A 75 -16.15 4.24 8.76
N ARG A 76 -17.16 4.58 7.95
CA ARG A 76 -18.47 4.95 8.47
C ARG A 76 -18.79 3.86 9.50
N SER A 77 -18.77 4.23 10.77
CA SER A 77 -18.95 3.27 11.86
C SER A 77 -20.22 2.48 11.59
N ASP A 78 -20.21 1.16 11.72
CA ASP A 78 -21.44 0.34 11.66
C ASP A 78 -22.50 0.84 12.66
N ALA A 79 -22.12 1.64 13.66
CA ALA A 79 -23.03 2.37 14.55
C ALA A 79 -24.02 3.31 13.82
N ASP A 80 -23.66 3.90 12.67
CA ASP A 80 -24.54 4.78 11.89
C ASP A 80 -25.59 4.00 11.06
N LEU A 81 -25.38 2.70 10.84
CA LEU A 81 -26.36 1.84 10.14
C LEU A 81 -27.43 1.31 11.08
N VAL A 82 -27.16 1.23 12.38
CA VAL A 82 -28.15 0.78 13.37
C VAL A 82 -29.18 1.89 13.67
N ASP A 83 -28.79 3.17 13.63
CA ASP A 83 -29.69 4.30 13.88
C ASP A 83 -30.70 4.50 12.73
N ALA A 84 -30.28 4.25 11.49
CA ALA A 84 -31.17 4.34 10.32
C ALA A 84 -32.23 3.21 10.25
N ALA A 85 -31.97 2.06 10.89
CA ALA A 85 -32.90 0.93 10.90
C ALA A 85 -33.90 0.95 12.07
N VAL A 86 -33.67 1.77 13.10
CA VAL A 86 -34.56 1.91 14.27
C VAL A 86 -35.63 2.99 14.07
N MET A 87 -35.50 3.83 13.03
CA MET A 87 -36.42 4.93 12.72
C MET A 87 -37.26 4.71 11.45
N ALA A 88 -37.37 3.48 10.95
CA ALA A 88 -38.21 3.11 9.79
C ALA A 88 -39.41 2.24 10.19
#